data_AF-A0A812MAP9-F1
#
_entry.id   AF-A0A812MAP9-F1
#
_cell.length_a   1.000
_cell.length_b   1.000
_cell.length_c   1.000
_cell.angle_alpha   90.00
_cell.angle_beta   90.00
_cell.angle_gamma   90.00
#
_symmetry.space_group_name_H-M   'P 1'
#
loop_
_entity.id
_entity.type
_entity.pdbx_description
1 polymer ?
#
loop_
_entity_poly.entity_id
_entity_poly.type
_entity_poly.pdbx_seq_one_letter_code
_entity_poly.pdbx_strand_id
1 'polypeptide(L)'
;IWYDYFSVPQAAEAVAERKAAIHSIPHYVESCRYFAMLCPLVKHAHEGTVMGKRSYISRGWCRLELAARILSERESSQTTIEVHTSNHQVCAPVGDWILNSVGEGSFSVSQDLHHSAAVVTSMITRKLRHYLKVGGGF
;
A
#
# COMPACT_ATOMS: atom_id res chain seq x y z
N ILE A 1 -8.51 16.56 -3.10
CA ILE A 1 -7.27 16.31 -2.31
C ILE A 1 -7.44 14.97 -1.62
N TRP A 2 -6.57 14.01 -1.94
CA TRP A 2 -6.41 12.78 -1.17
C TRP A 2 -5.26 12.99 -0.20
N TYR A 3 -5.45 12.69 1.07
CA TYR A 3 -4.44 12.88 2.10
C TYR A 3 -3.80 11.53 2.42
N ASP A 4 -2.68 11.27 1.76
CA ASP A 4 -1.81 10.17 2.13
C ASP A 4 -0.69 10.71 2.98
N TYR A 5 -0.67 10.24 4.21
CA TYR A 5 0.30 10.67 5.22
C TYR A 5 1.74 10.34 4.79
N PHE A 6 1.93 9.32 3.93
CA PHE A 6 3.22 8.93 3.34
C PHE A 6 3.15 8.93 1.80
N SER A 7 2.60 10.01 1.24
CA SER A 7 2.41 10.19 -0.20
C SER A 7 3.67 9.95 -1.04
N VAL A 8 3.52 9.19 -2.12
CA VAL A 8 4.53 9.11 -3.19
C VAL A 8 4.46 10.36 -4.08
N PRO A 9 5.56 11.13 -4.25
CA PRO A 9 5.60 12.30 -5.13
C PRO A 9 5.20 11.96 -6.57
N GLN A 10 4.34 12.75 -7.20
CA GLN A 10 3.82 12.49 -8.56
C GLN A 10 4.29 13.51 -9.62
N ALA A 11 5.03 14.53 -9.21
CA ALA A 11 5.57 15.53 -10.12
C ALA A 11 6.58 14.90 -11.09
N ALA A 12 6.63 15.39 -12.33
CA ALA A 12 7.43 14.78 -13.40
C ALA A 12 8.93 14.76 -13.04
N GLU A 13 9.39 15.84 -12.43
CA GLU A 13 10.76 16.11 -11.98
C GLU A 13 11.18 15.33 -10.73
N ALA A 14 10.23 14.87 -9.91
CA ALA A 14 10.49 14.20 -8.63
C ALA A 14 10.88 12.72 -8.80
N VAL A 15 11.68 12.39 -9.82
CA VAL A 15 12.00 11.00 -10.20
C VAL A 15 12.74 10.28 -9.08
N ALA A 16 13.76 10.91 -8.50
CA ALA A 16 14.60 10.31 -7.46
C ALA A 16 13.82 10.12 -6.16
N GLU A 17 13.06 11.14 -5.75
CA GLU A 17 12.24 11.17 -4.55
C GLU A 17 11.09 10.17 -4.66
N ARG A 18 10.43 10.08 -5.82
CA ARG A 18 9.39 9.09 -6.10
C ARG A 18 9.92 7.67 -5.99
N LYS A 19 11.07 7.39 -6.61
CA LYS A 19 11.73 6.09 -6.50
C LYS A 19 12.08 5.78 -5.04
N ALA A 20 12.66 6.73 -4.31
CA ALA A 20 13.01 6.56 -2.90
C ALA A 20 11.76 6.29 -2.04
N ALA A 21 10.66 7.01 -2.28
CA ALA A 21 9.39 6.81 -1.60
C ALA A 21 8.81 5.41 -1.86
N ILE A 22 8.81 4.94 -3.11
CA ILE A 22 8.35 3.58 -3.44
C ILE A 22 9.17 2.51 -2.70
N HIS A 23 10.48 2.68 -2.65
CA HIS A 23 11.37 1.74 -1.95
C HIS A 23 11.27 1.82 -0.42
N SER A 24 10.78 2.94 0.14
CA SER A 24 10.57 3.08 1.58
C SER A 24 9.26 2.45 2.07
N ILE A 25 8.29 2.19 1.17
CA ILE A 25 6.98 1.59 1.50
C ILE A 25 7.07 0.38 2.44
N PRO A 26 7.86 -0.68 2.13
CA PRO A 26 7.91 -1.84 3.01
C PRO A 26 8.40 -1.51 4.42
N HIS A 27 9.32 -0.55 4.54
CA HIS A 27 9.99 -0.22 5.79
C HIS A 27 9.04 0.50 6.76
N TYR A 28 8.34 1.54 6.30
CA TYR A 28 7.42 2.24 7.19
C TYR A 28 6.20 1.38 7.50
N VAL A 29 5.65 0.64 6.53
CA VAL A 29 4.49 -0.25 6.75
C VAL A 29 4.79 -1.33 7.79
N GLU A 30 5.98 -1.92 7.75
CA GLU A 30 6.40 -2.93 8.71
C GLU A 30 6.70 -2.37 10.10
N SER A 31 7.20 -1.14 10.16
CA SER A 31 7.47 -0.45 11.42
C SER A 31 6.17 -0.12 12.18
N CYS A 32 5.07 0.10 11.46
CA CYS A 32 3.77 0.42 12.03
C CYS A 32 3.12 -0.77 12.75
N ARG A 33 2.68 -0.56 14.00
CA ARG A 33 1.83 -1.52 14.72
C ARG A 33 0.44 -1.59 14.08
N TYR A 34 -0.15 -0.44 13.79
CA TYR A 34 -1.44 -0.29 13.13
C TYR A 34 -1.24 0.34 11.76
N PHE A 35 -1.95 -0.16 10.76
CA PHE A 35 -1.97 0.41 9.41
C PHE A 35 -3.40 0.86 9.10
N ALA A 36 -3.55 2.12 8.71
CA ALA A 36 -4.86 2.73 8.49
C ALA A 36 -4.96 3.34 7.09
N MET A 37 -6.01 2.98 6.36
CA MET A 37 -6.39 3.58 5.09
C MET A 37 -7.40 4.70 5.35
N LEU A 38 -7.03 5.93 5.00
CA LEU A 38 -7.95 7.06 5.03
C LEU A 38 -8.72 7.10 3.71
N CYS A 39 -9.98 6.68 3.77
CA CYS A 39 -10.85 6.50 2.61
C CYS A 39 -12.18 7.26 2.73
N PRO A 40 -12.17 8.56 3.13
CA PRO A 40 -13.41 9.30 3.27
C PRO A 40 -14.07 9.55 1.92
N LEU A 41 -15.41 9.59 1.93
CA LEU A 41 -16.18 10.00 0.76
C LEU A 41 -16.01 11.52 0.56
N VAL A 42 -15.15 11.90 -0.37
CA VAL A 42 -14.85 13.31 -0.67
C VAL A 42 -14.97 13.58 -2.15
N LYS A 43 -15.55 14.73 -2.51
CA LYS A 43 -15.66 15.15 -3.90
C LYS A 43 -14.32 15.70 -4.37
N HIS A 44 -13.81 15.19 -5.48
CA HIS A 44 -12.61 15.73 -6.11
C HIS A 44 -12.90 17.14 -6.64
N ALA A 45 -12.03 18.11 -6.31
CA ALA A 45 -12.30 19.53 -6.54
C ALA A 45 -12.42 19.90 -8.04
N HIS A 46 -11.66 19.24 -8.91
CA HIS A 46 -11.63 19.55 -10.34
C HIS A 46 -12.52 18.61 -11.16
N GLU A 47 -12.31 17.30 -11.03
CA GLU A 47 -13.08 16.27 -11.74
C GLU A 47 -14.52 16.07 -11.25
N GLY A 48 -14.86 16.50 -10.03
CA GLY A 48 -16.19 16.28 -9.44
C GLY A 48 -16.51 14.82 -9.08
N THR A 49 -15.59 13.89 -9.32
CA THR A 49 -15.68 12.46 -8.97
C THR A 49 -15.68 12.27 -7.45
N VAL A 50 -16.42 11.27 -6.96
CA VAL A 50 -16.40 10.91 -5.53
C VAL A 50 -15.24 9.96 -5.27
N MET A 51 -14.31 10.39 -4.45
CA MET A 51 -13.20 9.58 -3.94
C MET A 51 -13.62 8.85 -2.68
N GLY A 52 -13.02 7.69 -2.41
CA GLY A 52 -13.23 6.86 -1.23
C GLY A 52 -12.39 5.60 -1.32
N LYS A 53 -12.84 4.49 -0.71
CA LYS A 53 -12.13 3.21 -0.75
C LYS A 53 -11.78 2.79 -2.18
N ARG A 54 -12.74 2.88 -3.11
CA ARG A 54 -12.55 2.48 -4.52
C ARG A 54 -11.40 3.24 -5.19
N SER A 55 -11.31 4.55 -4.97
CA SER A 55 -10.23 5.37 -5.55
C SER A 55 -8.89 5.18 -4.83
N TYR A 56 -8.89 4.77 -3.55
CA TYR A 56 -7.67 4.37 -2.85
C TYR A 56 -7.13 3.07 -3.46
N ILE A 57 -7.96 2.02 -3.49
CA ILE A 57 -7.54 0.70 -4.00
C ILE A 57 -7.31 0.68 -5.50
N SER A 58 -7.68 1.70 -6.27
CA SER A 58 -7.32 1.79 -7.68
C SER A 58 -5.87 2.23 -7.90
N ARG A 59 -5.20 2.80 -6.90
CA ARG A 59 -3.85 3.36 -7.03
C ARG A 59 -2.78 2.32 -6.75
N GLY A 60 -1.80 2.22 -7.63
CA GLY A 60 -0.74 1.22 -7.53
C GLY A 60 0.10 1.33 -6.26
N TRP A 61 0.43 2.55 -5.81
CA TRP A 61 1.18 2.75 -4.56
C TRP A 61 0.38 2.30 -3.33
N CYS A 62 -0.92 2.61 -3.26
CA CYS A 62 -1.80 2.16 -2.17
C CYS A 62 -1.92 0.63 -2.12
N ARG A 63 -2.02 -0.02 -3.28
CA ARG A 63 -1.97 -1.49 -3.37
C ARG A 63 -0.63 -2.04 -2.89
N LEU A 64 0.47 -1.33 -3.16
CA LEU A 64 1.80 -1.71 -2.70
C LEU A 64 1.91 -1.61 -1.16
N GLU A 65 1.32 -0.60 -0.54
CA GLU A 65 1.24 -0.50 0.93
C GLU A 65 0.46 -1.68 1.53
N LEU A 66 -0.71 -2.00 0.96
CA LEU A 66 -1.51 -3.15 1.36
C LEU A 66 -0.74 -4.47 1.21
N ALA A 67 -0.06 -4.66 0.08
CA ALA A 67 0.79 -5.83 -0.14
C ALA A 67 1.92 -5.89 0.89
N ALA A 68 2.58 -4.76 1.19
CA ALA A 68 3.63 -4.68 2.19
C ALA A 68 3.14 -5.03 3.59
N ARG A 69 1.91 -4.64 3.93
CA ARG A 69 1.29 -4.94 5.22
C ARG A 69 1.11 -6.44 5.41
N ILE A 70 0.66 -7.14 4.36
CA ILE A 70 0.42 -8.59 4.41
C ILE A 70 1.72 -9.39 4.27
N LEU A 71 2.66 -8.93 3.45
CA LEU A 71 3.95 -9.58 3.24
C LEU A 71 4.98 -9.25 4.34
N SER A 72 4.64 -8.43 5.33
CA SER A 72 5.48 -8.18 6.50
C SER A 72 5.77 -9.48 7.25
N GLU A 73 6.95 -9.58 7.86
CA GLU A 73 7.33 -10.74 8.65
C GLU A 73 6.55 -10.82 9.97
N ARG A 74 5.91 -9.73 10.43
CA ARG A 74 5.23 -9.66 11.72
C ARG A 74 3.90 -10.42 11.70
N GLU A 75 3.68 -11.32 12.64
CA GLU A 75 2.42 -12.08 12.76
C GLU A 75 1.20 -11.17 12.98
N SER A 76 1.38 -10.03 13.66
CA SER A 76 0.32 -9.06 13.94
C SER A 76 -0.04 -8.14 12.76
N SER A 77 0.57 -8.33 11.58
CA SER A 77 0.44 -7.38 10.46
C SER A 77 -0.84 -7.55 9.63
N GLN A 78 -1.71 -8.49 9.95
CA GLN A 78 -2.77 -8.91 9.03
C GLN A 78 -4.02 -8.02 9.03
N THR A 79 -4.17 -7.12 10.01
CA THR A 79 -5.33 -6.22 10.08
C THR A 79 -4.94 -4.81 9.64
N THR A 80 -5.71 -4.30 8.67
CA THR A 80 -5.73 -2.91 8.23
C THR A 80 -7.02 -2.24 8.72
N ILE A 81 -6.95 -0.99 9.13
CA ILE A 81 -8.09 -0.19 9.57
C ILE A 81 -8.55 0.69 8.41
N GLU A 82 -9.82 0.65 8.07
CA GLU A 82 -10.43 1.55 7.07
C GLU A 82 -11.15 2.66 7.80
N VAL A 83 -10.79 3.91 7.52
CA VAL A 83 -11.44 5.08 8.12
C VAL A 83 -12.23 5.80 7.03
N HIS A 84 -13.55 5.82 7.16
CA HIS A 84 -14.47 6.46 6.22
C HIS A 84 -14.91 7.85 6.69
N THR A 85 -15.07 8.05 7.99
CA THR A 85 -15.43 9.33 8.61
C THR A 85 -14.75 9.44 9.97
N SER A 86 -14.94 10.57 10.67
CA SER A 86 -14.41 10.76 12.03
C SER A 86 -14.99 9.79 13.07
N ASN A 87 -16.08 9.10 12.75
CA ASN A 87 -16.80 8.19 13.65
C ASN A 87 -17.13 6.82 13.04
N HIS A 88 -16.56 6.52 11.86
CA HIS A 88 -16.81 5.26 11.16
C HIS A 88 -15.49 4.65 10.67
N GLN A 89 -15.10 3.57 11.33
CA GLN A 89 -13.96 2.75 10.98
C GLN A 89 -14.31 1.27 11.01
N VAL A 90 -13.73 0.52 10.09
CA VAL A 90 -13.93 -0.94 9.99
C VAL A 90 -12.57 -1.64 9.82
N CYS A 91 -12.52 -2.93 10.13
CA CYS A 91 -11.37 -3.74 9.72
C CYS A 91 -11.48 -4.03 8.22
N ALA A 92 -10.39 -3.78 7.50
CA ALA A 92 -10.31 -4.12 6.09
C ALA A 92 -10.50 -5.63 5.88
N PRO A 93 -11.24 -6.06 4.83
CA PRO A 93 -11.32 -7.46 4.47
C PRO A 93 -9.93 -8.06 4.20
N VAL A 94 -9.67 -9.25 4.77
CA VAL A 94 -8.37 -9.97 4.68
C VAL A 94 -7.93 -10.25 3.23
N GLY A 95 -8.86 -10.17 2.26
CA GLY A 95 -8.62 -10.45 0.84
C GLY A 95 -8.50 -9.22 -0.08
N ASP A 96 -8.58 -7.99 0.41
CA ASP A 96 -8.57 -6.80 -0.47
C ASP A 96 -7.31 -6.72 -1.33
N TRP A 97 -6.15 -7.09 -0.78
CA TRP A 97 -4.88 -7.14 -1.52
C TRP A 97 -4.81 -8.29 -2.55
N ILE A 98 -5.52 -9.40 -2.32
CA ILE A 98 -5.59 -10.54 -3.25
C ILE A 98 -6.35 -10.11 -4.50
N LEU A 99 -7.47 -9.42 -4.30
CA LEU A 99 -8.33 -8.96 -5.39
C LEU A 99 -7.77 -7.71 -6.10
N ASN A 100 -6.89 -6.96 -5.44
CA ASN A 100 -6.31 -5.72 -5.96
C ASN A 100 -4.79 -5.80 -6.02
N SER A 101 -4.28 -6.60 -6.96
CA SER A 101 -2.83 -6.78 -7.15
C SER A 101 -2.15 -5.46 -7.54
N VAL A 102 -0.91 -5.27 -7.08
CA VAL A 102 -0.11 -4.06 -7.37
C VAL A 102 0.04 -3.82 -8.88
N GLY A 103 0.17 -4.90 -9.66
CA GLY A 103 0.35 -4.83 -11.11
C GLY A 103 -0.83 -4.25 -11.88
N GLU A 104 -2.05 -4.40 -11.36
CA GLU A 104 -3.29 -3.86 -11.94
C GLU A 104 -3.63 -2.46 -11.39
N GLY A 105 -2.71 -1.84 -10.65
CA GLY A 105 -2.88 -0.51 -10.08
C GLY A 105 -2.64 0.60 -11.10
N SER A 106 -3.36 1.71 -10.94
CA SER A 106 -3.11 2.94 -11.69
C SER A 106 -1.91 3.70 -11.10
N PHE A 107 -0.97 4.05 -11.97
CA PHE A 107 0.19 4.88 -11.65
C PHE A 107 0.19 6.12 -12.55
N SER A 108 0.41 7.29 -11.95
CA SER A 108 0.57 8.55 -12.70
C SER A 108 1.86 8.55 -13.54
N VAL A 109 2.84 7.72 -13.19
CA VAL A 109 4.08 7.50 -13.93
C VAL A 109 4.25 6.01 -14.19
N SER A 110 4.28 5.60 -15.46
CA SER A 110 4.30 4.18 -15.84
C SER A 110 5.52 3.42 -15.30
N GLN A 111 6.67 4.08 -15.15
CA GLN A 111 7.89 3.46 -14.62
C GLN A 111 7.76 2.98 -13.17
N ASP A 112 6.85 3.56 -12.39
CA ASP A 112 6.62 3.17 -11.00
C ASP A 112 6.10 1.75 -10.86
N LEU A 113 5.44 1.22 -11.89
CA LEU A 113 5.05 -0.19 -11.95
C LEU A 113 6.28 -1.10 -11.84
N HIS A 114 7.36 -0.77 -12.55
CA HIS A 114 8.60 -1.55 -12.50
C HIS A 114 9.29 -1.44 -11.15
N HIS A 115 9.33 -0.26 -10.55
CA HIS A 115 9.85 -0.06 -9.19
C HIS A 115 9.03 -0.86 -8.17
N SER A 116 7.71 -0.81 -8.28
CA SER A 116 6.79 -1.55 -7.41
C SER A 116 6.94 -3.06 -7.57
N ALA A 117 7.10 -3.57 -8.81
CA ALA A 117 7.33 -4.99 -9.07
C ALA A 117 8.64 -5.50 -8.41
N ALA A 118 9.71 -4.71 -8.49
CA ALA A 118 10.96 -5.04 -7.80
C ALA A 118 10.78 -5.09 -6.27
N VAL A 119 10.03 -4.14 -5.70
CA VAL A 119 9.71 -4.10 -4.27
C VAL A 119 8.88 -5.32 -3.85
N VAL A 120 7.81 -5.65 -4.57
CA VAL A 120 6.97 -6.83 -4.31
C VAL A 120 7.80 -8.12 -4.33
N THR A 121 8.65 -8.29 -5.34
CA THR A 121 9.52 -9.46 -5.47
C THR A 121 10.46 -9.61 -4.27
N SER A 122 11.03 -8.49 -3.80
CA SER A 122 11.87 -8.44 -2.61
C SER A 122 11.09 -8.86 -1.35
N MET A 123 9.88 -8.33 -1.16
CA MET A 123 9.02 -8.68 -0.01
C MET A 123 8.64 -10.15 0.01
N ILE A 124 8.23 -10.72 -1.12
CA ILE A 124 7.91 -12.15 -1.26
C ILE A 124 9.13 -13.00 -0.92
N THR A 125 10.27 -12.70 -1.54
CA THR A 125 11.52 -13.45 -1.31
C THR A 125 11.90 -13.42 0.17
N ARG A 126 11.77 -12.26 0.80
CA ARG A 126 12.05 -12.07 2.22
C ARG A 126 11.10 -12.90 3.10
N LYS A 127 9.79 -12.84 2.86
CA LYS A 127 8.79 -13.62 3.61
C LYS A 127 9.00 -15.14 3.48
N LEU A 128 9.32 -15.62 2.27
CA LEU A 128 9.67 -17.03 2.04
C LEU A 128 10.92 -17.45 2.82
N ARG A 129 11.98 -16.63 2.79
CA ARG A 129 13.20 -16.87 3.60
C ARG A 129 12.92 -16.87 5.09
N HIS A 130 12.04 -15.98 5.57
CA HIS A 130 11.61 -15.97 6.95
C HIS A 130 10.97 -17.31 7.35
N TYR A 131 10.04 -17.83 6.53
CA TYR A 131 9.42 -19.14 6.80
C TYR A 131 10.40 -20.31 6.74
N LEU A 132 11.40 -20.28 5.84
CA LEU A 132 12.45 -21.31 5.84
C LEU A 132 13.29 -21.31 7.13
N LYS A 133 13.57 -20.12 7.69
CA LYS A 133 14.32 -20.02 8.95
C LYS A 133 13.50 -20.45 10.16
N VAL A 134 12.24 -20.05 10.22
CA VAL A 134 11.35 -20.38 11.35
C VAL A 134 10.90 -21.84 11.29
N GLY A 135 10.65 -22.38 10.09
CA GLY A 135 10.20 -23.76 9.87
C GLY A 135 11.32 -24.81 9.81
N GLY A 136 12.59 -24.41 9.85
CA GLY A 136 13.76 -25.30 9.84
C GLY A 136 14.19 -25.82 11.22
N GLY A 137 13.41 -25.57 12.27
CA GLY A 137 13.66 -26.02 13.64
C GLY A 137 12.86 -27.26 14.04
N PHE A 138 12.92 -28.33 13.24
CA PHE A 138 12.46 -29.67 13.61
C PHE A 138 13.65 -30.62 13.72
#